data_AF-A0A455U4G7-F1
#
_entry.id   AF-A0A455U4G7-F1
#
_cell.length_a   1.000
_cell.length_b   1.000
_cell.length_c   1.000
_cell.angle_alpha   90.00
_cell.angle_beta   90.00
_cell.angle_gamma   90.00
#
_symmetry.space_group_name_H-M   'P 1'
#
loop_
_entity.id
_entity.type
_entity.pdbx_description
1 polymer ?
#
loop_
_entity_poly.entity_id
_entity_poly.type
_entity_poly.pdbx_seq_one_letter_code
_entity_poly.pdbx_strand_id
1 'polypeptide(L)'
;MYDGMDEAVQTIGIPNVLVVNSDMDEELAYQLTQLLFENTDELIAVHPAANDTTVKFTMDSTPVPLHPGALRYFEETGAEIPDRLRP
;
A
#
# COMPACT_ATOMS: atom_id res chain seq x y z
N MET A 1 18.29 -3.87 13.33
CA MET A 1 19.18 -3.20 14.30
C MET A 1 20.56 -3.18 13.66
N TYR A 2 21.18 -2.02 13.55
CA TYR A 2 22.54 -1.92 13.02
C TYR A 2 23.54 -2.39 14.08
N ASP A 3 24.69 -2.89 13.64
CA ASP A 3 25.77 -3.29 14.56
C ASP A 3 26.19 -2.10 15.43
N GLY A 4 26.25 -2.31 16.75
CA GLY A 4 26.50 -1.26 17.75
C GLY A 4 25.29 -0.39 18.14
N MET A 5 24.08 -0.71 17.68
CA MET A 5 22.85 -0.08 18.18
C MET A 5 22.06 -1.07 19.05
N ASP A 6 22.27 -0.99 20.37
CA ASP A 6 21.65 -1.89 21.34
C ASP A 6 20.23 -1.46 21.76
N GLU A 7 19.86 -0.21 21.51
CA GLU A 7 18.57 0.36 21.85
C GLU A 7 17.82 0.87 20.62
N ALA A 8 16.49 0.81 20.67
CA ALA A 8 15.64 1.37 19.63
C ALA A 8 15.74 2.91 19.63
N VAL A 9 15.88 3.50 18.45
CA VAL A 9 15.87 4.95 18.28
C VAL A 9 14.47 5.41 17.90
N GLN A 10 13.84 6.18 18.79
CA GLN A 10 12.60 6.88 18.46
C GLN A 10 12.89 7.94 17.40
N THR A 11 12.22 7.83 16.26
CA THR A 11 12.35 8.78 15.15
C THR A 11 11.00 8.98 14.46
N ILE A 12 11.00 9.81 13.41
CA ILE A 12 9.86 10.07 12.55
C ILE A 12 9.94 9.14 11.35
N GLY A 13 8.80 8.55 10.97
CA GLY A 13 8.64 7.76 9.76
C GLY A 13 7.41 8.23 8.97
N ILE A 14 7.45 8.03 7.66
CA ILE A 14 6.30 8.20 6.77
C ILE A 14 6.05 6.91 6.00
N PRO A 15 4.80 6.59 5.65
CA PRO A 15 4.48 5.44 4.81
C PRO A 15 5.16 5.56 3.44
N ASN A 16 5.65 4.44 2.92
CA ASN A 16 6.03 4.34 1.52
C ASN A 16 4.77 4.06 0.69
N VAL A 17 4.58 4.80 -0.41
CA VAL A 17 3.37 4.70 -1.23
C VAL A 17 3.73 4.55 -2.71
N LEU A 18 3.03 3.65 -3.40
CA LEU A 18 3.05 3.60 -4.86
C LEU A 18 1.94 4.49 -5.39
N VAL A 19 2.31 5.49 -6.19
CA VAL A 19 1.36 6.43 -6.80
C VAL A 19 1.36 6.29 -8.32
N VAL A 20 0.19 6.47 -8.91
CA VAL A 20 -0.04 6.48 -10.35
C VAL A 20 -0.65 7.80 -10.77
N ASN A 21 -0.62 8.10 -12.08
CA ASN A 21 -1.34 9.24 -12.62
C ASN A 21 -2.86 9.03 -12.49
N SER A 22 -3.62 10.11 -12.25
CA SER A 22 -5.10 10.06 -12.15
C SER A 22 -5.78 9.60 -13.43
N ASP A 23 -5.13 9.80 -14.58
CA ASP A 23 -5.65 9.49 -15.91
C ASP A 23 -5.12 8.12 -16.40
N MET A 24 -4.46 7.35 -15.52
CA MET A 24 -4.09 5.97 -15.82
C MET A 24 -5.36 5.17 -16.12
N ASP A 25 -5.27 4.24 -17.07
CA ASP A 25 -6.36 3.34 -17.37
C ASP A 25 -6.81 2.56 -16.11
N GLU A 26 -8.13 2.52 -15.87
CA GLU A 26 -8.72 1.92 -14.68
C GLU A 26 -8.35 0.43 -14.56
N GLU A 27 -8.39 -0.29 -15.68
CA GLU A 27 -8.11 -1.71 -15.70
C GLU A 27 -6.64 -1.99 -15.42
N LEU A 28 -5.73 -1.19 -15.99
CA LEU A 28 -4.32 -1.28 -15.67
C LEU A 28 -4.04 -1.03 -14.17
N ALA A 29 -4.65 0.00 -13.58
CA ALA A 29 -4.50 0.29 -12.16
C ALA A 29 -5.07 -0.83 -11.26
N TYR A 30 -6.21 -1.40 -11.64
CA TYR A 30 -6.78 -2.57 -10.97
C TYR A 30 -5.81 -3.76 -11.02
N GLN A 31 -5.33 -4.12 -12.21
CA GLN A 31 -4.43 -5.26 -12.41
C GLN A 31 -3.10 -5.09 -11.66
N LEU A 32 -2.54 -3.88 -11.65
CA LEU A 32 -1.34 -3.57 -10.87
C LEU A 32 -1.58 -3.73 -9.37
N THR A 33 -2.71 -3.23 -8.87
CA THR A 33 -3.07 -3.35 -7.45
C THR A 33 -3.24 -4.83 -7.09
N GLN A 34 -4.02 -5.58 -7.87
CA GLN A 34 -4.23 -7.00 -7.65
C GLN A 34 -2.90 -7.77 -7.64
N LEU A 35 -2.06 -7.55 -8.67
CA LEU A 35 -0.77 -8.24 -8.78
C LEU A 35 0.11 -8.00 -7.55
N LEU A 36 0.18 -6.77 -7.04
CA LEU A 36 0.98 -6.43 -5.86
C LEU A 36 0.47 -7.14 -4.61
N PHE A 37 -0.83 -7.06 -4.33
CA PHE A 37 -1.39 -7.62 -3.09
C PHE A 37 -1.45 -9.14 -3.11
N GLU A 38 -1.74 -9.77 -4.25
CA GLU A 38 -1.75 -11.23 -4.39
C GLU A 38 -0.35 -11.87 -4.34
N ASN A 39 0.70 -11.10 -4.64
CA ASN A 39 2.10 -11.58 -4.67
C ASN A 39 2.97 -10.86 -3.63
N THR A 40 2.37 -10.36 -2.54
CA THR A 40 3.08 -9.61 -1.50
C THR A 40 4.25 -10.41 -0.90
N ASP A 41 4.11 -11.74 -0.79
CA ASP A 41 5.17 -12.62 -0.29
C ASP A 41 6.46 -12.53 -1.13
N GLU A 42 6.34 -12.34 -2.44
CA GLU A 42 7.50 -12.15 -3.32
C GLU A 42 8.19 -10.81 -3.04
N LEU A 43 7.42 -9.75 -2.76
CA LEU A 43 7.98 -8.45 -2.39
C LEU A 43 8.68 -8.50 -1.03
N ILE A 44 8.12 -9.22 -0.06
CA ILE A 44 8.71 -9.43 1.27
C ILE A 44 10.04 -10.18 1.15
N ALA A 45 10.14 -11.17 0.27
CA ALA A 45 11.38 -11.90 0.01
C ALA A 45 12.50 -11.00 -0.54
N VAL A 46 12.14 -9.93 -1.28
CA VAL A 46 13.11 -8.96 -1.81
C VAL A 46 13.48 -7.92 -0.76
N HIS A 47 12.52 -7.37 -0.02
CA HIS A 47 12.78 -6.30 0.94
C HIS A 47 11.81 -6.31 2.14
N PRO A 48 12.32 -6.28 3.40
CA PRO A 48 11.48 -6.33 4.60
C PRO A 48 10.44 -5.21 4.74
N ALA A 49 10.65 -4.04 4.12
CA ALA A 49 9.65 -2.96 4.14
C ALA A 49 8.31 -3.35 3.50
N ALA A 50 8.29 -4.38 2.64
CA ALA A 50 7.05 -4.87 2.04
C ALA A 50 6.12 -5.55 3.06
N ASN A 51 6.58 -5.86 4.28
CA ASN A 51 5.72 -6.36 5.36
C ASN A 51 4.59 -5.39 5.72
N ASP A 52 4.76 -4.09 5.45
CA ASP A 52 3.73 -3.07 5.68
C ASP A 52 2.69 -3.00 4.54
N THR A 53 2.85 -3.80 3.47
CA THR A 53 1.92 -3.88 2.32
C THR A 53 0.69 -4.71 2.70
N THR A 54 -0.09 -4.22 3.65
CA THR A 54 -1.36 -4.84 4.05
C THR A 54 -2.53 -3.94 3.68
N VAL A 55 -3.69 -4.53 3.40
CA VAL A 55 -4.91 -3.78 3.09
C VAL A 55 -5.22 -2.79 4.22
N LYS A 56 -5.16 -3.25 5.47
CA LYS A 56 -5.39 -2.40 6.65
C LYS A 56 -4.43 -1.22 6.71
N PHE A 57 -3.12 -1.45 6.61
CA PHE A 57 -2.15 -0.36 6.66
C PHE A 57 -2.34 0.64 5.50
N THR A 58 -2.70 0.13 4.32
CA THR A 58 -3.01 0.95 3.15
C THR A 58 -4.20 1.88 3.42
N MET A 59 -5.31 1.36 3.96
CA MET A 59 -6.49 2.18 4.29
C MET A 59 -6.20 3.20 5.40
N ASP A 60 -5.37 2.84 6.37
CA ASP A 60 -5.00 3.71 7.49
C ASP A 60 -4.03 4.83 7.05
N SER A 61 -3.13 4.54 6.10
CA SER A 61 -1.91 5.35 5.90
C SER A 61 -1.80 6.03 4.53
N THR A 62 -2.68 5.72 3.57
CA THR A 62 -2.64 6.36 2.24
C THR A 62 -2.99 7.85 2.35
N PRO A 63 -2.17 8.78 1.84
CA PRO A 63 -2.36 10.22 2.04
C PRO A 63 -3.27 10.90 1.00
N VAL A 64 -3.62 10.20 -0.07
CA VAL A 64 -4.40 10.72 -1.21
C VAL A 64 -5.53 9.75 -1.59
N PRO A 65 -6.56 10.18 -2.33
CA PRO A 65 -7.60 9.28 -2.82
C PRO A 65 -7.03 8.13 -3.64
N LEU A 66 -7.69 6.97 -3.59
CA LEU A 66 -7.35 5.81 -4.39
C LEU A 66 -7.76 6.04 -5.84
N HIS A 67 -6.93 5.54 -6.76
CA HIS A 67 -7.31 5.45 -8.16
C HIS A 67 -8.55 4.55 -8.32
N PRO A 68 -9.51 4.83 -9.22
CA PRO A 68 -10.73 4.02 -9.37
C PRO A 68 -10.48 2.51 -9.51
N GLY A 69 -9.45 2.12 -10.25
CA GLY A 69 -9.05 0.71 -10.40
C GLY A 69 -8.56 0.07 -9.10
N ALA A 70 -7.78 0.80 -8.30
CA ALA A 70 -7.33 0.32 -6.98
C ALA A 70 -8.50 0.26 -5.99
N LEU A 71 -9.38 1.28 -6.01
CA LEU A 71 -10.60 1.31 -5.20
C LEU A 71 -11.45 0.06 -5.47
N ARG A 72 -11.69 -0.26 -6.75
CA ARG A 72 -12.45 -1.45 -7.17
C ARG A 72 -11.85 -2.73 -6.60
N TYR A 73 -10.53 -2.92 -6.68
CA TYR A 73 -9.86 -4.08 -6.10
C TYR A 73 -10.08 -4.20 -4.58
N PHE A 74 -9.94 -3.10 -3.85
CA PHE A 74 -10.13 -3.12 -2.39
C PHE A 74 -11.60 -3.34 -1.99
N GLU A 75 -12.56 -2.85 -2.78
CA GLU A 75 -13.99 -3.12 -2.55
C GLU A 75 -14.32 -4.60 -2.77
N GLU A 76 -13.81 -5.20 -3.84
CA GLU A 76 -14.04 -6.63 -4.15
C GLU A 76 -13.40 -7.57 -3.13
N THR A 77 -12.29 -7.17 -2.52
CA THR A 77 -11.63 -7.91 -1.43
C THR A 77 -12.29 -7.68 -0.07
N GLY A 78 -13.36 -6.87 0.00
CA GLY A 78 -14.13 -6.62 1.21
C GLY A 78 -13.44 -5.67 2.19
N ALA A 79 -12.53 -4.81 1.72
CA ALA A 79 -11.89 -3.82 2.57
C ALA A 79 -12.90 -2.77 3.05
N GLU A 80 -12.78 -2.35 4.31
CA GLU A 80 -13.46 -1.14 4.79
C GLU A 80 -12.68 0.09 4.30
N ILE A 81 -13.27 0.85 3.38
CA ILE A 81 -12.60 1.99 2.72
C ILE A 81 -13.11 3.31 3.29
N PRO A 82 -12.24 4.10 3.96
CA PRO A 82 -12.60 5.43 4.47
C PRO A 82 -13.03 6.40 3.37
N ASP A 83 -13.99 7.28 3.65
CA ASP A 83 -14.52 8.27 2.69
C ASP A 83 -13.42 9.17 2.10
N ARG A 84 -12.39 9.51 2.90
CA ARG A 84 -11.24 10.33 2.45
C ARG A 84 -10.42 9.69 1.33
N LEU A 85 -10.57 8.38 1.12
CA LEU A 85 -9.86 7.62 0.09
C LEU A 85 -10.69 7.41 -1.18
N ARG A 86 -11.96 7.83 -1.17
CA ARG A 86 -12.81 7.81 -2.35
C ARG A 86 -12.54 9.09 -3.18
N PRO A 87 -12.44 8.98 -4.52
CA PRO A 87 -12.15 10.11 -5.40
C PRO A 87 -13.27 11.16 -5.47
#